data_AF-A0A4C2E9H1-F1
#
_entry.id   AF-A0A4C2E9H1-F1
#
_cell.length_a   1.000
_cell.length_b   1.000
_cell.length_c   1.000
_cell.angle_alpha   90.00
_cell.angle_beta   90.00
_cell.angle_gamma   90.00
#
_symmetry.space_group_name_H-M   'P 1'
#
loop_
_entity.id
_entity.type
_entity.pdbx_description
1 polymer ?
#
loop_
_entity_poly.entity_id
_entity_poly.type
_entity_poly.pdbx_seq_one_letter_code
_entity_poly.pdbx_strand_id
1 'polypeptide(L)'
;MSSMNVKLQRTLQRFQIKIEAGDFYEAHQTLRTIANRYVRSKSYQDAIDLITQGSLSFLKAGQGGSGTDLIFYLLEVYDLAQIDVDETSVSRLVQLLMAVDASEPNLKDVVTGMNNWSIKFSEFKFGDPSLHNVIGSKFIEGGYVYEAERYLMLGNHDSLLKYVELLWDWFKQENDASSIGDYFSRLVFSYLFISNLAWAYEAKELFLQLFIDQFHPQVETFDKNGFKLFFFSEIADLNFLQLLLLTCQTKNKELFLNLKDHYSGSSQKYSNELEFLGQEYFGIVAKKQSNLLQDMMAGFLGGPGGI
;
A
#
# COMPACT_ATOMS: atom_id res chain seq x y z
N MET A 1 40.70 4.66 -0.40
CA MET A 1 39.68 5.73 -0.29
C MET A 1 39.84 6.66 -1.48
N SER A 2 38.93 6.60 -2.45
CA SER A 2 39.10 7.25 -3.76
C SER A 2 38.87 8.78 -3.69
N SER A 3 39.60 9.54 -4.52
CA SER A 3 39.51 11.01 -4.59
C SER A 3 38.14 11.55 -5.06
N MET A 4 37.26 10.65 -5.52
CA MET A 4 35.91 10.96 -6.03
C MET A 4 34.96 11.35 -4.88
N ASN A 5 35.06 10.66 -3.73
CA ASN A 5 34.21 10.89 -2.57
C ASN A 5 34.43 12.30 -1.95
N VAL A 6 35.66 12.82 -2.00
CA VAL A 6 36.00 14.16 -1.51
C VAL A 6 35.36 15.28 -2.35
N LYS A 7 35.25 15.10 -3.66
CA LYS A 7 34.62 16.10 -4.54
C LYS A 7 33.11 16.17 -4.33
N LEU A 8 32.47 15.01 -4.13
CA LEU A 8 31.06 14.92 -3.80
C LEU A 8 30.78 15.63 -2.47
N GLN A 9 31.55 15.34 -1.42
CA GLN A 9 31.43 16.00 -0.11
C GLN A 9 31.54 17.53 -0.19
N ARG A 10 32.51 18.06 -0.94
CA ARG A 10 32.64 19.52 -1.12
C ARG A 10 31.45 20.13 -1.86
N THR A 11 30.89 19.38 -2.81
CA THR A 11 29.69 19.82 -3.55
C THR A 11 28.49 19.89 -2.64
N LEU A 12 28.28 18.85 -1.83
CA LEU A 12 27.21 18.78 -0.84
C LEU A 12 27.33 19.88 0.22
N GLN A 13 28.55 20.16 0.70
CA GLN A 13 28.77 21.24 1.66
C GLN A 13 28.40 22.62 1.06
N ARG A 14 28.79 22.89 -0.18
CA ARG A 14 28.42 24.13 -0.88
C ARG A 14 26.93 24.24 -1.12
N PHE A 15 26.30 23.11 -1.46
CA PHE A 15 24.86 23.03 -1.63
C PHE A 15 24.14 23.32 -0.32
N GLN A 16 24.58 22.73 0.79
CA GLN A 16 24.02 22.94 2.12
C GLN A 16 24.08 24.42 2.54
N ILE A 17 25.21 25.09 2.30
CA ILE A 17 25.36 26.54 2.56
C ILE A 17 24.32 27.36 1.78
N LYS A 18 24.04 27.02 0.52
CA LYS A 18 23.02 27.71 -0.28
C LYS A 18 21.61 27.48 0.24
N ILE A 19 21.31 26.25 0.68
CA ILE A 19 20.02 25.93 1.34
C ILE A 19 19.84 26.77 2.60
N GLU A 20 20.88 26.86 3.44
CA GLU A 20 20.87 27.66 4.68
C GLU A 20 20.76 29.17 4.41
N ALA A 21 21.30 29.65 3.29
CA ALA A 21 21.16 31.03 2.84
C ALA A 21 19.79 31.36 2.23
N GLY A 22 18.94 30.35 1.97
CA GLY A 22 17.65 30.53 1.30
C GLY A 22 17.73 30.62 -0.23
N ASP A 23 18.89 30.36 -0.82
CA ASP A 23 19.14 30.42 -2.27
C ASP A 23 18.65 29.14 -2.98
N PHE A 24 17.41 28.74 -2.72
CA PHE A 24 16.86 27.43 -3.11
C PHE A 24 16.89 27.19 -4.62
N TYR A 25 16.50 28.20 -5.42
CA TYR A 25 16.51 28.09 -6.88
C TYR A 25 17.92 27.84 -7.43
N GLU A 26 18.91 28.60 -6.95
CA GLU A 26 20.29 28.46 -7.42
C GLU A 26 20.91 27.14 -6.94
N ALA A 27 20.61 26.72 -5.70
CA ALA A 27 20.99 25.42 -5.17
C ALA A 27 20.45 24.29 -6.05
N HIS A 28 19.18 24.38 -6.44
CA HIS A 28 18.50 23.38 -7.26
C HIS A 28 19.13 23.27 -8.66
N GLN A 29 19.27 24.39 -9.36
CA GLN A 29 19.86 24.41 -10.71
C GLN A 29 21.32 23.93 -10.72
N THR A 30 22.10 24.32 -9.70
CA THR A 30 23.49 23.87 -9.57
C THR A 30 23.54 22.36 -9.37
N LEU A 31 22.69 21.81 -8.50
CA LEU A 31 22.64 20.38 -8.22
C LEU A 31 22.28 19.57 -9.47
N ARG A 32 21.21 19.95 -10.19
CA ARG A 32 20.82 19.30 -11.45
C ARG A 32 21.93 19.34 -12.49
N THR A 33 22.65 20.45 -12.59
CA THR A 33 23.77 20.58 -13.54
C THR A 33 24.90 19.60 -13.23
N ILE A 34 25.24 19.42 -11.96
CA ILE A 34 26.30 18.51 -11.52
C ILE A 34 25.86 17.05 -11.66
N ALA A 35 24.63 16.72 -11.23
CA ALA A 35 24.05 15.39 -11.41
C ALA A 35 24.01 14.99 -12.89
N ASN A 36 23.60 15.89 -13.79
CA ASN A 36 23.64 15.65 -15.24
C ASN A 36 25.04 15.33 -15.76
N ARG A 37 26.09 15.94 -15.19
CA ARG A 37 27.47 15.63 -15.56
C ARG A 37 27.84 14.20 -15.14
N TYR A 38 27.45 13.78 -13.93
CA TYR A 38 27.67 12.41 -13.46
C TYR A 38 26.91 11.38 -14.30
N VAL A 39 25.65 11.67 -14.65
CA VAL A 39 24.85 10.82 -15.54
C VAL A 39 25.52 10.69 -16.91
N ARG A 40 25.99 11.80 -17.51
CA ARG A 40 26.70 11.77 -18.80
C ARG A 40 28.00 10.98 -18.76
N SER A 41 28.71 10.97 -17.63
CA SER A 41 29.92 10.16 -17.44
C SER A 41 29.63 8.73 -16.99
N LYS A 42 28.35 8.32 -16.94
CA LYS A 42 27.89 7.03 -16.40
C LYS A 42 28.33 6.76 -14.96
N SER A 43 28.62 7.82 -14.21
CA SER A 43 28.91 7.77 -12.77
C SER A 43 27.59 7.75 -12.00
N TYR A 44 26.77 6.72 -12.22
CA TYR A 44 25.39 6.69 -11.72
C TYR A 44 25.31 6.72 -10.19
N GLN A 45 26.21 6.03 -9.49
CA GLN A 45 26.23 6.06 -8.03
C GLN A 45 26.44 7.47 -7.47
N ASP A 46 27.38 8.24 -8.04
CA ASP A 46 27.63 9.62 -7.63
C ASP A 46 26.40 10.53 -7.91
N ALA A 47 25.71 10.30 -9.03
CA ALA A 47 24.47 11.01 -9.35
C ALA A 47 23.37 10.67 -8.34
N ILE A 48 23.14 9.38 -8.08
CA ILE A 48 22.15 8.88 -7.12
C ILE A 48 22.40 9.49 -5.74
N ASP A 49 23.64 9.43 -5.23
CA ASP A 49 23.97 9.93 -3.90
C ASP A 49 23.79 11.45 -3.81
N LEU A 50 24.18 12.21 -4.84
CA LEU A 50 23.99 13.66 -4.90
C LEU A 50 22.49 14.03 -4.95
N ILE A 51 21.71 13.40 -5.82
CA ILE A 51 20.28 13.69 -5.98
C ILE A 51 19.52 13.35 -4.71
N THR A 52 19.81 12.21 -4.08
CA THR A 52 19.19 11.78 -2.82
C THR A 52 19.39 12.82 -1.73
N GLN A 53 20.64 13.21 -1.48
CA GLN A 53 20.97 14.15 -0.42
C GLN A 53 20.39 15.54 -0.72
N GLY A 54 20.40 15.94 -2.00
CA GLY A 54 19.75 17.16 -2.47
C GLY A 54 18.27 17.20 -2.16
N SER A 55 17.55 16.16 -2.61
CA SER A 55 16.12 16.00 -2.40
C SER A 55 15.77 16.05 -0.91
N LEU A 56 16.46 15.26 -0.09
CA LEU A 56 16.23 15.23 1.35
C LEU A 56 16.43 16.60 2.02
N SER A 57 17.43 17.37 1.57
CA SER A 57 17.69 18.71 2.11
C SER A 57 16.60 19.71 1.72
N PHE A 58 16.10 19.65 0.48
CA PHE A 58 14.97 20.48 0.05
C PHE A 58 13.69 20.15 0.81
N LEU A 59 13.38 18.86 0.97
CA LEU A 59 12.20 18.40 1.72
C LEU A 59 12.27 18.90 3.17
N LYS A 60 13.42 18.74 3.84
CA LYS A 60 13.63 19.24 5.21
C LYS A 60 13.54 20.77 5.33
N ALA A 61 13.83 21.51 4.26
CA ALA A 61 13.71 22.96 4.20
C ALA A 61 12.30 23.45 3.81
N GLY A 62 11.31 22.55 3.72
CA GLY A 62 9.95 22.88 3.30
C GLY A 62 9.83 23.24 1.81
N GLN A 63 10.83 22.88 1.00
CA GLN A 63 10.84 23.12 -0.44
C GLN A 63 10.34 21.88 -1.20
N GLY A 64 9.09 21.49 -0.94
CA GLY A 64 8.45 20.29 -1.48
C GLY A 64 8.56 20.15 -2.99
N GLY A 65 8.28 21.22 -3.74
CA GLY A 65 8.39 21.21 -5.20
C GLY A 65 9.80 20.90 -5.72
N SER A 66 10.85 21.44 -5.10
CA SER A 66 12.24 21.10 -5.50
C SER A 66 12.64 19.71 -5.01
N GLY A 67 12.17 19.31 -3.82
CA GLY A 67 12.43 17.98 -3.27
C GLY A 67 11.86 16.87 -4.14
N THR A 68 10.58 16.99 -4.52
CA THR A 68 9.85 16.02 -5.33
C THR A 68 10.31 15.98 -6.79
N ASP A 69 10.68 17.13 -7.39
CA ASP A 69 11.35 17.15 -8.71
C ASP A 69 12.64 16.31 -8.71
N LEU A 70 13.45 16.41 -7.65
CA LEU A 70 14.64 15.59 -7.51
C LEU A 70 14.33 14.11 -7.24
N ILE A 71 13.19 13.77 -6.64
CA ILE A 71 12.73 12.37 -6.55
C ILE A 71 12.43 11.83 -7.95
N PHE A 72 11.70 12.56 -8.78
CA PHE A 72 11.45 12.14 -10.16
C PHE A 72 12.76 11.98 -10.93
N TYR A 73 13.69 12.91 -10.77
CA TYR A 73 15.00 12.80 -11.40
C TYR A 73 15.81 11.60 -10.89
N LEU A 74 15.70 11.26 -9.61
CA LEU A 74 16.30 10.05 -9.05
C LEU A 74 15.73 8.80 -9.72
N LEU A 75 14.40 8.73 -9.90
CA LEU A 75 13.72 7.61 -10.55
C LEU A 75 14.11 7.48 -12.03
N GLU A 76 14.30 8.59 -12.75
CA GLU A 76 14.86 8.59 -14.11
C GLU A 76 16.28 8.01 -14.15
N VAL A 77 17.13 8.37 -13.18
CA VAL A 77 18.49 7.83 -13.07
C VAL A 77 18.46 6.35 -12.69
N TYR A 78 17.53 5.92 -11.83
CA TYR A 78 17.31 4.51 -11.50
C TYR A 78 16.95 3.69 -12.74
N ASP A 79 16.01 4.18 -13.54
CA ASP A 79 15.62 3.53 -14.79
C ASP A 79 16.78 3.42 -15.78
N LEU A 80 17.49 4.53 -15.98
CA LEU A 80 18.63 4.60 -16.90
C LEU A 80 19.79 3.69 -16.49
N ALA A 81 20.04 3.60 -15.18
CA ALA A 81 21.09 2.76 -14.61
C ALA A 81 20.65 1.31 -14.36
N GLN A 82 19.37 0.98 -14.61
CA GLN A 82 18.76 -0.32 -14.33
C GLN A 82 19.01 -0.77 -12.88
N ILE A 83 18.67 0.11 -11.93
CA ILE A 83 18.80 -0.19 -10.50
C ILE A 83 17.70 -1.19 -10.11
N ASP A 84 18.12 -2.41 -9.80
CA ASP A 84 17.26 -3.47 -9.26
C ASP A 84 16.69 -3.08 -7.90
N VAL A 85 15.52 -3.63 -7.57
CA VAL A 85 14.92 -3.51 -6.24
C VAL A 85 15.73 -4.35 -5.25
N ASP A 86 16.34 -3.67 -4.28
CA ASP A 86 17.08 -4.24 -3.16
C ASP A 86 16.91 -3.39 -1.89
N GLU A 87 17.46 -3.85 -0.76
CA GLU A 87 17.37 -3.13 0.50
C GLU A 87 17.91 -1.68 0.42
N THR A 88 18.97 -1.46 -0.35
CA THR A 88 19.64 -0.15 -0.44
C THR A 88 18.84 0.85 -1.28
N SER A 89 18.32 0.41 -2.42
CA SER A 89 17.50 1.21 -3.33
C SER A 89 16.15 1.54 -2.71
N VAL A 90 15.48 0.56 -2.10
CA VAL A 90 14.20 0.77 -1.41
C VAL A 90 14.37 1.68 -0.19
N SER A 91 15.36 1.44 0.67
CA SER A 91 15.60 2.26 1.88
C SER A 91 15.80 3.74 1.55
N ARG A 92 16.45 4.03 0.42
CA ARG A 92 16.61 5.41 -0.07
C ARG A 92 15.28 6.06 -0.45
N LEU A 93 14.42 5.37 -1.21
CA LEU A 93 13.11 5.90 -1.57
C LEU A 93 12.21 6.05 -0.34
N VAL A 94 12.27 5.11 0.61
CA VAL A 94 11.60 5.18 1.91
C VAL A 94 12.02 6.43 2.68
N GLN A 95 13.34 6.69 2.78
CA GLN A 95 13.85 7.87 3.48
C GLN A 95 13.33 9.17 2.85
N LEU A 96 13.27 9.25 1.52
CA LEU A 96 12.76 10.40 0.81
C LEU A 96 11.25 10.56 1.02
N LEU A 97 10.47 9.49 0.85
CA LEU A 97 9.03 9.51 1.01
C LEU A 97 8.61 9.91 2.42
N MET A 98 9.32 9.45 3.45
CA MET A 98 9.08 9.89 4.83
C MET A 98 9.24 11.40 5.02
N ALA A 99 10.13 12.04 4.25
CA ALA A 99 10.37 13.48 4.30
C ALA A 99 9.41 14.30 3.41
N VAL A 100 8.64 13.66 2.53
CA VAL A 100 7.58 14.33 1.73
C VAL A 100 6.40 14.63 2.66
N ASP A 101 5.93 15.87 2.64
CA ASP A 101 4.72 16.26 3.36
C ASP A 101 3.48 15.61 2.72
N ALA A 102 2.57 15.06 3.54
CA ALA A 102 1.40 14.36 3.03
C ALA A 102 0.41 15.28 2.26
N SER A 103 0.54 16.60 2.41
CA SER A 103 -0.22 17.62 1.68
C SER A 103 0.43 18.05 0.36
N GLU A 104 1.60 17.52 0.00
CA GLU A 104 2.26 17.84 -1.28
C GLU A 104 1.33 17.55 -2.47
N PRO A 105 1.07 18.52 -3.36
CA PRO A 105 0.11 18.36 -4.45
C PRO A 105 0.41 17.18 -5.39
N ASN A 106 1.68 16.79 -5.51
CA ASN A 106 2.14 15.71 -6.38
C ASN A 106 2.45 14.41 -5.64
N LEU A 107 2.03 14.25 -4.37
CA LEU A 107 2.28 13.04 -3.58
C LEU A 107 1.87 11.77 -4.34
N LYS A 108 0.68 11.76 -4.96
CA LYS A 108 0.18 10.61 -5.74
C LYS A 108 1.08 10.27 -6.92
N ASP A 109 1.61 11.29 -7.61
CA ASP A 109 2.52 11.08 -8.74
C ASP A 109 3.87 10.55 -8.26
N VAL A 110 4.39 11.06 -7.14
CA VAL A 110 5.64 10.62 -6.53
C VAL A 110 5.56 9.14 -6.17
N VAL A 111 4.52 8.72 -5.43
CA VAL A 111 4.38 7.31 -5.03
C VAL A 111 4.10 6.39 -6.22
N THR A 112 3.37 6.87 -7.23
CA THR A 112 3.15 6.12 -8.48
C THR A 112 4.48 5.91 -9.23
N GLY A 113 5.32 6.94 -9.31
CA GLY A 113 6.66 6.85 -9.89
C GLY A 113 7.55 5.84 -9.15
N MET A 114 7.58 5.91 -7.81
CA MET A 114 8.32 4.95 -6.98
C MET A 114 7.79 3.52 -7.18
N ASN A 115 6.46 3.34 -7.20
CA ASN A 115 5.86 2.03 -7.37
C ASN A 115 6.16 1.43 -8.74
N ASN A 116 6.04 2.24 -9.81
CA ASN A 116 6.32 1.82 -11.18
C ASN A 116 7.77 1.38 -11.37
N TRP A 117 8.73 2.08 -10.74
CA TRP A 117 10.11 1.60 -10.69
C TRP A 117 10.19 0.21 -10.05
N SER A 118 9.54 0.03 -8.90
CA SER A 118 9.60 -1.24 -8.18
C SER A 118 8.94 -2.41 -8.96
N ILE A 119 7.84 -2.15 -9.68
CA ILE A 119 7.22 -3.14 -10.58
C ILE A 119 8.19 -3.54 -11.70
N LYS A 120 8.89 -2.55 -12.29
CA LYS A 120 9.75 -2.78 -13.46
C LYS A 120 11.03 -3.54 -13.12
N PHE A 121 11.58 -3.33 -11.93
CA PHE A 121 12.89 -3.82 -11.51
C PHE A 121 12.84 -4.81 -10.34
N SER A 122 11.70 -5.48 -10.13
CA SER A 122 11.56 -6.60 -9.18
C SER A 122 10.76 -7.76 -9.77
N GLU A 123 10.65 -8.84 -9.00
CA GLU A 123 9.74 -9.96 -9.29
C GLU A 123 8.28 -9.69 -8.85
N PHE A 124 8.03 -8.60 -8.11
CA PHE A 124 6.71 -8.29 -7.59
C PHE A 124 5.84 -7.62 -8.65
N LYS A 125 4.83 -8.36 -9.14
CA LYS A 125 3.90 -7.92 -10.18
C LYS A 125 3.25 -6.54 -9.93
N PHE A 126 3.06 -6.17 -8.67
CA PHE A 126 2.35 -4.95 -8.27
C PHE A 126 3.22 -3.93 -7.54
N GLY A 127 4.49 -4.23 -7.32
CA GLY A 127 5.43 -3.38 -6.60
C GLY A 127 5.95 -4.01 -5.31
N ASP A 128 7.02 -3.42 -4.77
CA ASP A 128 7.73 -3.94 -3.60
C ASP A 128 6.88 -3.83 -2.30
N PRO A 129 6.68 -4.93 -1.56
CA PRO A 129 5.88 -4.93 -0.33
C PRO A 129 6.40 -4.00 0.78
N SER A 130 7.71 -3.78 0.87
CA SER A 130 8.29 -2.90 1.89
C SER A 130 8.07 -1.42 1.54
N LEU A 131 8.16 -1.08 0.25
CA LEU A 131 7.81 0.24 -0.25
C LEU A 131 6.31 0.52 -0.08
N HIS A 132 5.45 -0.47 -0.39
CA HIS A 132 4.01 -0.40 -0.17
C HIS A 132 3.62 -0.06 1.28
N ASN A 133 4.29 -0.66 2.27
CA ASN A 133 4.07 -0.36 3.69
C ASN A 133 4.22 1.14 4.01
N VAL A 134 5.25 1.78 3.43
CA VAL A 134 5.55 3.18 3.67
C VAL A 134 4.63 4.09 2.87
N ILE A 135 4.31 3.73 1.62
CA ILE A 135 3.31 4.44 0.80
C ILE A 135 1.94 4.44 1.51
N GLY A 136 1.49 3.28 1.98
CA GLY A 136 0.24 3.17 2.74
C GLY A 136 0.24 4.08 3.96
N SER A 137 1.34 4.10 4.73
CA SER A 137 1.48 4.98 5.89
C SER A 137 1.42 6.47 5.53
N LYS A 138 2.05 6.87 4.41
CA LYS A 138 2.01 8.25 3.93
C LYS A 138 0.62 8.67 3.46
N PHE A 139 -0.16 7.75 2.88
CA PHE A 139 -1.56 8.02 2.53
C PHE A 139 -2.48 8.12 3.75
N ILE A 140 -2.24 7.31 4.80
CA ILE A 140 -2.95 7.47 6.09
C ILE A 140 -2.71 8.87 6.64
N GLU A 141 -1.45 9.32 6.68
CA GLU A 141 -1.08 10.67 7.14
C GLU A 141 -1.82 11.78 6.36
N GLY A 142 -2.02 11.59 5.06
CA GLY A 142 -2.74 12.53 4.20
C GLY A 142 -4.26 12.37 4.18
N GLY A 143 -4.83 11.42 4.91
CA GLY A 143 -6.28 11.13 4.92
C GLY A 143 -6.80 10.45 3.65
N TYR A 144 -5.92 9.88 2.83
CA TYR A 144 -6.27 9.19 1.57
C TYR A 144 -6.54 7.70 1.83
N VAL A 145 -7.65 7.40 2.51
CA VAL A 145 -7.92 6.08 3.07
C VAL A 145 -8.03 4.97 2.02
N TYR A 146 -8.70 5.23 0.89
CA TYR A 146 -8.85 4.25 -0.19
C TYR A 146 -7.53 3.96 -0.90
N GLU A 147 -6.68 4.97 -1.08
CA GLU A 147 -5.33 4.77 -1.61
C GLU A 147 -4.45 3.99 -0.62
N ALA A 148 -4.52 4.31 0.68
CA ALA A 148 -3.79 3.59 1.71
C ALA A 148 -4.15 2.10 1.71
N GLU A 149 -5.45 1.77 1.70
CA GLU A 149 -5.96 0.40 1.66
C GLU A 149 -5.31 -0.44 0.55
N ARG A 150 -5.22 0.10 -0.66
CA ARG A 150 -4.62 -0.60 -1.82
C ARG A 150 -3.16 -0.98 -1.57
N TYR A 151 -2.35 -0.04 -1.10
CA TYR A 151 -0.93 -0.30 -0.84
C TYR A 151 -0.74 -1.23 0.37
N LEU A 152 -1.51 -1.04 1.44
CA LEU A 152 -1.37 -1.87 2.64
C LEU A 152 -1.76 -3.33 2.40
N MET A 153 -2.79 -3.57 1.60
CA MET A 153 -3.20 -4.91 1.18
C MET A 153 -2.08 -5.69 0.48
N LEU A 154 -1.23 -5.01 -0.30
CA LEU A 154 -0.11 -5.60 -1.04
C LEU A 154 1.24 -5.39 -0.35
N GLY A 155 1.23 -4.97 0.92
CA GLY A 155 2.43 -4.68 1.68
C GLY A 155 3.00 -5.90 2.39
N ASN A 156 3.70 -5.66 3.49
CA ASN A 156 4.30 -6.67 4.36
C ASN A 156 3.43 -6.90 5.62
N HIS A 157 3.92 -7.68 6.60
CA HIS A 157 3.17 -7.94 7.83
C HIS A 157 2.86 -6.67 8.65
N ASP A 158 3.74 -5.67 8.68
CA ASP A 158 3.42 -4.38 9.31
C ASP A 158 2.26 -3.67 8.60
N SER A 159 2.12 -3.89 7.29
CA SER A 159 1.04 -3.31 6.49
C SER A 159 -0.32 -3.90 6.85
N LEU A 160 -0.36 -5.20 7.17
CA LEU A 160 -1.56 -5.86 7.71
C LEU A 160 -2.01 -5.18 9.01
N LEU A 161 -1.09 -4.95 9.95
CA LEU A 161 -1.42 -4.32 11.24
C LEU A 161 -1.98 -2.90 11.03
N LYS A 162 -1.33 -2.11 10.16
CA LYS A 162 -1.80 -0.78 9.80
C LYS A 162 -3.13 -0.78 9.07
N TYR A 163 -3.40 -1.80 8.24
CA TYR A 163 -4.66 -1.91 7.51
C TYR A 163 -5.83 -2.19 8.47
N VAL A 164 -5.61 -3.09 9.44
CA VAL A 164 -6.59 -3.35 10.51
C VAL A 164 -6.85 -2.08 11.32
N GLU A 165 -5.79 -1.37 11.74
CA GLU A 165 -5.91 -0.11 12.49
C GLU A 165 -6.63 0.98 11.69
N LEU A 166 -6.29 1.14 10.40
CA LEU A 166 -6.93 2.10 9.49
C LEU A 166 -8.45 1.87 9.42
N LEU A 167 -8.88 0.64 9.18
CA LEU A 167 -10.30 0.32 9.07
C LEU A 167 -11.01 0.43 10.43
N TRP A 168 -10.33 0.11 11.51
CA TRP A 168 -10.87 0.24 12.86
C TRP A 168 -11.09 1.72 13.24
N ASP A 169 -10.09 2.56 12.99
CA ASP A 169 -10.19 4.00 13.24
C ASP A 169 -11.24 4.66 12.35
N TRP A 170 -11.36 4.21 11.10
CA TRP A 170 -12.40 4.70 10.20
C TRP A 170 -13.79 4.29 10.69
N PHE A 171 -14.00 3.03 11.07
CA PHE A 171 -15.26 2.55 11.65
C PHE A 171 -15.68 3.37 12.88
N LYS A 172 -14.75 3.64 13.81
CA LYS A 172 -15.03 4.43 15.02
C LYS A 172 -15.52 5.85 14.72
N GLN A 173 -15.15 6.43 13.58
CA GLN A 173 -15.58 7.78 13.20
C GLN A 173 -17.03 7.81 12.70
N GLU A 174 -17.54 6.72 12.13
CA GLU A 174 -18.88 6.68 11.53
C GLU A 174 -20.01 6.60 12.58
N ASN A 175 -19.68 6.18 13.82
CA ASN A 175 -20.58 6.13 14.97
C ASN A 175 -21.87 5.32 14.74
N ASP A 176 -21.80 4.30 13.87
CA ASP A 176 -22.87 3.34 13.62
C ASP A 176 -22.33 1.91 13.75
N ALA A 177 -22.69 1.22 14.84
CA ALA A 177 -22.22 -0.15 15.06
C ALA A 177 -22.75 -1.15 14.02
N SER A 178 -23.81 -0.82 13.28
CA SER A 178 -24.38 -1.70 12.26
C SER A 178 -23.53 -1.76 10.98
N SER A 179 -22.66 -0.77 10.74
CA SER A 179 -21.74 -0.72 9.59
C SER A 179 -20.48 -1.57 9.78
N ILE A 180 -20.28 -2.21 10.94
CA ILE A 180 -19.08 -3.02 11.23
C ILE A 180 -18.80 -4.08 10.15
N GLY A 181 -19.85 -4.64 9.56
CA GLY A 181 -19.74 -5.59 8.45
C GLY A 181 -19.06 -4.99 7.22
N ASP A 182 -19.33 -3.71 6.90
CA ASP A 182 -18.74 -3.02 5.74
C ASP A 182 -17.22 -2.91 5.89
N TYR A 183 -16.73 -2.56 7.08
CA TYR A 183 -15.30 -2.47 7.39
C TYR A 183 -14.64 -3.84 7.47
N PHE A 184 -15.27 -4.79 8.15
CA PHE A 184 -14.72 -6.14 8.27
C PHE A 184 -14.65 -6.84 6.90
N SER A 185 -15.63 -6.61 6.03
CA SER A 185 -15.66 -7.21 4.70
C SER A 185 -14.46 -6.82 3.85
N ARG A 186 -13.95 -5.58 3.99
CA ARG A 186 -12.77 -5.08 3.28
C ARG A 186 -11.54 -5.95 3.56
N LEU A 187 -11.27 -6.29 4.82
CA LEU A 187 -10.15 -7.17 5.20
C LEU A 187 -10.30 -8.57 4.59
N VAL A 188 -11.49 -9.15 4.73
CA VAL A 188 -11.79 -10.51 4.25
C VAL A 188 -11.63 -10.60 2.74
N PHE A 189 -12.28 -9.70 2.00
CA PHE A 189 -12.23 -9.72 0.54
C PHE A 189 -10.85 -9.36 0.00
N SER A 190 -10.20 -8.34 0.56
CA SER A 190 -8.84 -7.95 0.16
C SER A 190 -7.90 -9.15 0.19
N TYR A 191 -7.79 -9.83 1.33
CA TYR A 191 -6.85 -10.94 1.46
C TYR A 191 -7.28 -12.21 0.72
N LEU A 192 -8.59 -12.45 0.53
CA LEU A 192 -9.06 -13.51 -0.35
C LEU A 192 -8.74 -13.23 -1.83
N PHE A 193 -8.84 -11.98 -2.30
CA PHE A 193 -8.55 -11.65 -3.70
C PHE A 193 -7.10 -11.90 -4.10
N ILE A 194 -6.16 -11.77 -3.17
CA ILE A 194 -4.75 -12.11 -3.38
C ILE A 194 -4.36 -13.48 -2.83
N SER A 195 -5.34 -14.32 -2.49
CA SER A 195 -5.12 -15.67 -1.95
C SER A 195 -4.24 -15.76 -0.70
N ASN A 196 -4.18 -14.68 0.10
CA ASN A 196 -3.42 -14.66 1.34
C ASN A 196 -4.31 -15.06 2.54
N LEU A 197 -4.65 -16.36 2.63
CA LEU A 197 -5.50 -16.88 3.70
C LEU A 197 -4.92 -16.66 5.09
N ALA A 198 -3.58 -16.72 5.24
CA ALA A 198 -2.93 -16.51 6.53
C ALA A 198 -3.23 -15.11 7.09
N TRP A 199 -3.03 -14.07 6.29
CA TRP A 199 -3.35 -12.71 6.69
C TRP A 199 -4.85 -12.44 6.77
N ALA A 200 -5.67 -13.10 5.97
CA ALA A 200 -7.12 -13.02 6.10
C ALA A 200 -7.60 -13.49 7.49
N TYR A 201 -7.05 -14.60 7.99
CA TYR A 201 -7.35 -15.11 9.33
C TYR A 201 -6.80 -14.22 10.44
N GLU A 202 -5.58 -13.70 10.29
CA GLU A 202 -4.98 -12.81 11.28
C GLU A 202 -5.73 -11.47 11.36
N ALA A 203 -6.02 -10.84 10.22
CA ALA A 203 -6.87 -9.65 10.14
C ALA A 203 -8.23 -9.87 10.81
N LYS A 204 -8.85 -11.03 10.57
CA LYS A 204 -10.10 -11.44 11.22
C LYS A 204 -9.99 -11.45 12.73
N GLU A 205 -9.01 -12.15 13.29
CA GLU A 205 -8.84 -12.22 14.74
C GLU A 205 -8.58 -10.83 15.34
N LEU A 206 -7.67 -10.05 14.76
CA LEU A 206 -7.34 -8.71 15.26
C LEU A 206 -8.56 -7.79 15.25
N PHE A 207 -9.27 -7.70 14.12
CA PHE A 207 -10.39 -6.78 13.96
C PHE A 207 -11.60 -7.17 14.82
N LEU A 208 -11.95 -8.46 14.87
CA LEU A 208 -13.06 -8.92 15.70
C LEU A 208 -12.76 -8.81 17.19
N GLN A 209 -11.50 -9.01 17.61
CA GLN A 209 -11.10 -8.83 19.00
C GLN A 209 -11.25 -7.36 19.43
N LEU A 210 -10.82 -6.40 18.58
CA LEU A 210 -11.05 -4.97 18.82
C LEU A 210 -12.55 -4.65 18.97
N PHE A 211 -13.39 -5.22 18.12
CA PHE A 211 -14.84 -5.06 18.20
C PHE A 211 -15.44 -5.62 19.50
N ILE A 212 -15.04 -6.83 19.89
CA ILE A 212 -15.50 -7.49 21.12
C ILE A 212 -15.07 -6.70 22.36
N ASP A 213 -13.81 -6.23 22.38
CA ASP A 213 -13.24 -5.51 23.51
C ASP A 213 -13.84 -4.11 23.69
N GLN A 214 -14.20 -3.43 22.59
CA GLN A 214 -14.77 -2.08 22.68
C GLN A 214 -16.29 -2.05 22.90
N PHE A 215 -17.04 -2.94 22.24
CA PHE A 215 -18.51 -2.86 22.21
C PHE A 215 -19.20 -3.95 23.04
N HIS A 216 -18.47 -4.97 23.49
CA HIS A 216 -18.99 -6.08 24.28
C HIS A 216 -20.30 -6.69 23.73
N PRO A 217 -20.37 -7.02 22.42
CA PRO A 217 -21.54 -7.67 21.84
C PRO A 217 -21.75 -9.06 22.45
N GLN A 218 -22.97 -9.58 22.35
CA GLN A 218 -23.24 -10.99 22.67
C GLN A 218 -22.53 -11.87 21.63
N VAL A 219 -21.52 -12.62 22.09
CA VAL A 219 -20.67 -13.45 21.25
C VAL A 219 -20.49 -14.85 21.85
N GLU A 220 -20.73 -15.87 21.04
CA GLU A 220 -20.40 -17.26 21.35
C GLU A 220 -19.15 -17.67 20.55
N THR A 221 -18.17 -18.27 21.22
CA THR A 221 -16.95 -18.73 20.54
C THR A 221 -17.03 -20.23 20.27
N PHE A 222 -16.92 -20.62 19.01
CA PHE A 222 -16.81 -22.02 18.61
C PHE A 222 -15.42 -22.30 18.08
N ASP A 223 -14.73 -23.28 18.66
CA ASP A 223 -13.45 -23.78 18.19
C ASP A 223 -13.60 -25.24 17.74
N LYS A 224 -13.38 -25.48 16.45
CA LYS A 224 -13.41 -26.84 15.87
C LYS A 224 -12.31 -26.98 14.83
N ASN A 225 -11.50 -28.02 14.98
CA ASN A 225 -10.46 -28.40 14.02
C ASN A 225 -9.51 -27.24 13.65
N GLY A 226 -9.21 -26.34 14.61
CA GLY A 226 -8.32 -25.19 14.40
C GLY A 226 -8.97 -23.99 13.70
N PHE A 227 -10.28 -24.03 13.45
CA PHE A 227 -11.06 -22.86 13.04
C PHE A 227 -11.84 -22.32 14.24
N LYS A 228 -11.58 -21.05 14.57
CA LYS A 228 -12.29 -20.28 15.59
C LYS A 228 -13.31 -19.36 14.94
N LEU A 229 -14.58 -19.54 15.31
CA LEU A 229 -15.71 -18.70 14.91
C LEU A 229 -16.19 -17.87 16.11
N PHE A 230 -16.27 -16.56 15.93
CA PHE A 230 -17.00 -15.67 16.82
C PHE A 230 -18.41 -15.51 16.28
N PHE A 231 -19.38 -16.16 16.91
CA PHE A 231 -20.77 -16.13 16.49
C PHE A 231 -21.50 -14.95 17.15
N PHE A 232 -21.97 -14.01 16.34
CA PHE A 232 -22.72 -12.84 16.76
C PHE A 232 -24.20 -13.04 16.43
N SER A 233 -25.08 -13.12 17.43
CA SER A 233 -26.51 -13.38 17.21
C SER A 233 -27.21 -12.28 16.40
N GLU A 234 -26.78 -11.04 16.60
CA GLU A 234 -27.42 -9.85 16.01
C GLU A 234 -26.73 -9.36 14.73
N ILE A 235 -25.58 -9.94 14.35
CA ILE A 235 -24.74 -9.43 13.25
C ILE A 235 -24.39 -10.56 12.29
N ALA A 236 -25.38 -10.95 11.47
CA ALA A 236 -25.25 -12.04 10.51
C ALA A 236 -24.09 -11.85 9.51
N ASP A 237 -23.80 -10.60 9.13
CA ASP A 237 -22.70 -10.28 8.20
C ASP A 237 -21.33 -10.75 8.72
N LEU A 238 -21.05 -10.57 10.03
CA LEU A 238 -19.78 -11.02 10.61
C LEU A 238 -19.67 -12.55 10.61
N ASN A 239 -20.77 -13.26 10.85
CA ASN A 239 -20.80 -14.71 10.81
C ASN A 239 -20.58 -15.22 9.38
N PHE A 240 -21.26 -14.62 8.40
CA PHE A 240 -21.11 -14.93 6.99
C PHE A 240 -19.67 -14.77 6.52
N LEU A 241 -19.05 -13.61 6.79
CA LEU A 241 -17.69 -13.29 6.34
C LEU A 241 -16.63 -14.21 6.96
N GLN A 242 -16.77 -14.59 8.23
CA GLN A 242 -15.89 -15.58 8.87
C GLN A 242 -16.04 -16.98 8.25
N LEU A 243 -17.27 -17.42 7.98
CA LEU A 243 -17.54 -18.71 7.35
C LEU A 243 -17.13 -18.72 5.87
N LEU A 244 -17.15 -17.58 5.19
CA LEU A 244 -16.66 -17.43 3.83
C LEU A 244 -15.17 -17.73 3.74
N LEU A 245 -14.36 -17.25 4.69
CA LEU A 245 -12.92 -17.58 4.78
C LEU A 245 -12.70 -19.10 4.85
N LEU A 246 -13.40 -19.77 5.78
CA LEU A 246 -13.33 -21.22 5.92
C LEU A 246 -13.76 -21.92 4.63
N THR A 247 -14.83 -21.45 4.01
CA THR A 247 -15.38 -22.04 2.80
C THR A 247 -14.41 -21.93 1.63
N CYS A 248 -13.79 -20.77 1.42
CA CYS A 248 -12.72 -20.56 0.44
C CYS A 248 -11.52 -21.48 0.69
N GLN A 249 -11.12 -21.68 1.95
CA GLN A 249 -10.05 -22.63 2.30
C GLN A 249 -10.40 -24.08 1.91
N THR A 250 -11.65 -24.50 2.06
CA THR A 250 -12.07 -25.86 1.68
C THR A 250 -12.15 -26.08 0.17
N LYS A 251 -12.32 -25.01 -0.62
CA LYS A 251 -12.63 -25.05 -2.06
C LYS A 251 -13.85 -25.94 -2.40
N ASN A 252 -14.71 -26.23 -1.42
CA ASN A 252 -15.89 -27.04 -1.63
C ASN A 252 -17.05 -26.16 -2.14
N LYS A 253 -17.38 -26.34 -3.41
CA LYS A 253 -18.44 -25.60 -4.09
C LYS A 253 -19.82 -25.76 -3.43
N GLU A 254 -20.15 -26.93 -2.90
CA GLU A 254 -21.44 -27.16 -2.26
C GLU A 254 -21.56 -26.35 -0.97
N LEU A 255 -20.50 -26.29 -0.16
CA LEU A 255 -20.46 -25.45 1.04
C LEU A 255 -20.62 -23.97 0.69
N PHE A 256 -19.99 -23.52 -0.40
CA PHE A 256 -20.14 -22.14 -0.88
C PHE A 256 -21.58 -21.80 -1.29
N LEU A 257 -22.25 -22.69 -2.02
CA LEU A 257 -23.64 -22.49 -2.41
C LEU A 257 -24.57 -22.51 -1.19
N ASN A 258 -24.40 -23.47 -0.28
CA ASN A 258 -25.18 -23.56 0.95
C ASN A 258 -24.99 -22.33 1.85
N LEU A 259 -23.76 -21.82 1.96
CA LEU A 259 -23.46 -20.60 2.72
C LEU A 259 -24.20 -19.40 2.11
N LYS A 260 -24.19 -19.28 0.78
CA LYS A 260 -24.89 -18.19 0.09
C LYS A 260 -26.39 -18.24 0.27
N ASP A 261 -26.98 -19.43 0.18
CA ASP A 261 -28.42 -19.61 0.35
C ASP A 261 -28.86 -19.32 1.79
N HIS A 262 -28.07 -19.73 2.78
CA HIS A 262 -28.35 -19.48 4.19
C HIS A 262 -28.24 -17.99 4.55
N TYR A 263 -27.21 -17.30 4.04
CA TYR A 263 -26.99 -15.86 4.24
C TYR A 263 -27.36 -15.08 2.97
N SER A 264 -28.61 -15.18 2.53
CA SER A 264 -29.07 -14.55 1.29
C SER A 264 -28.91 -13.02 1.28
N GLY A 265 -29.13 -12.36 2.43
CA GLY A 265 -28.92 -10.90 2.58
C GLY A 265 -27.46 -10.49 2.32
N SER A 266 -26.51 -11.10 3.04
CA SER A 266 -25.07 -10.86 2.84
C SER A 266 -24.64 -11.26 1.42
N SER A 267 -25.21 -12.33 0.88
CA SER A 267 -24.89 -12.79 -0.49
C SER A 267 -25.34 -11.83 -1.57
N GLN A 268 -26.47 -11.16 -1.36
CA GLN A 268 -26.93 -10.12 -2.26
C GLN A 268 -26.06 -8.86 -2.13
N LYS A 269 -25.66 -8.51 -0.90
CA LYS A 269 -24.79 -7.36 -0.63
C LYS A 269 -23.42 -7.48 -1.30
N TYR A 270 -22.79 -8.65 -1.21
CA TYR A 270 -21.43 -8.90 -1.71
C TYR A 270 -21.44 -9.68 -3.04
N SER A 271 -22.43 -9.43 -3.90
CA SER A 271 -22.65 -10.28 -5.08
C SER A 271 -21.45 -10.30 -6.04
N ASN A 272 -20.78 -9.17 -6.22
CA ASN A 272 -19.67 -9.01 -7.17
C ASN A 272 -18.40 -9.73 -6.65
N GLU A 273 -18.12 -9.55 -5.37
CA GLU A 273 -17.01 -10.18 -4.67
C GLU A 273 -17.18 -11.70 -4.66
N LEU A 274 -18.39 -12.18 -4.38
CA LEU A 274 -18.71 -13.61 -4.41
C LEU A 274 -18.68 -14.20 -5.82
N GLU A 275 -18.97 -13.44 -6.87
CA GLU A 275 -18.80 -13.90 -8.25
C GLU A 275 -17.32 -14.10 -8.59
N PHE A 276 -16.44 -13.21 -8.12
CA PHE A 276 -15.00 -13.36 -8.27
C PHE A 276 -14.47 -14.57 -7.48
N LEU A 277 -14.82 -14.67 -6.18
CA LEU A 277 -14.40 -15.80 -5.35
C LEU A 277 -14.96 -17.13 -5.88
N GLY A 278 -16.18 -17.11 -6.43
CA GLY A 278 -16.80 -18.23 -7.15
C GLY A 278 -15.91 -18.80 -8.25
N GLN A 279 -15.32 -17.92 -9.07
CA GLN A 279 -14.38 -18.30 -10.12
C GLN A 279 -13.06 -18.79 -9.52
N GLU A 280 -12.46 -17.98 -8.63
CA GLU A 280 -11.09 -18.17 -8.14
C GLU A 280 -10.95 -19.43 -7.28
N TYR A 281 -11.87 -19.67 -6.35
CA TYR A 281 -11.77 -20.76 -5.38
C TYR A 281 -12.57 -22.01 -5.74
N PHE A 282 -13.63 -21.87 -6.56
CA PHE A 282 -14.62 -22.94 -6.76
C PHE A 282 -14.85 -23.32 -8.23
N GLY A 283 -14.15 -22.68 -9.18
CA GLY A 283 -14.27 -22.97 -10.61
C GLY A 283 -15.67 -22.71 -11.18
N ILE A 284 -16.43 -21.79 -10.56
CA ILE A 284 -17.76 -21.41 -11.04
C ILE A 284 -17.56 -20.44 -12.20
N VAL A 285 -17.99 -20.83 -13.40
CA VAL A 285 -17.97 -19.94 -14.56
C VAL A 285 -18.99 -18.83 -14.35
N ALA A 286 -18.49 -17.60 -14.20
CA ALA A 286 -19.30 -16.41 -14.08
C ALA A 286 -20.06 -16.11 -15.38
N LYS A 287 -21.25 -15.49 -15.25
CA LYS A 287 -22.04 -15.07 -16.41
C LYS A 287 -21.46 -13.80 -17.06
N LYS A 288 -20.66 -13.04 -16.31
CA LYS A 288 -19.94 -11.85 -16.76
C LYS A 288 -18.51 -11.94 -16.22
N GLN A 289 -17.49 -11.78 -17.07
CA GLN A 289 -16.11 -11.72 -16.58
C GLN A 289 -15.97 -10.54 -15.61
N SER A 290 -15.55 -10.83 -14.38
CA SER A 290 -15.27 -9.83 -13.37
C SER A 290 -13.89 -9.22 -13.65
N ASN A 291 -13.85 -7.89 -13.85
CA ASN A 291 -12.62 -7.15 -14.11
C ASN A 291 -11.93 -6.66 -12.83
N LEU A 292 -12.32 -7.15 -11.65
CA LEU A 292 -11.81 -6.66 -10.35
C LEU A 292 -10.27 -6.62 -10.27
N LEU A 293 -9.57 -7.66 -10.77
CA LEU A 293 -8.10 -7.65 -10.82
C LEU A 293 -7.54 -6.58 -11.77
N GLN A 294 -8.24 -6.30 -12.87
CA GLN A 294 -7.86 -5.26 -13.81
C GLN A 294 -8.12 -3.87 -13.23
N ASP A 295 -9.21 -3.69 -12.48
CA ASP A 295 -9.54 -2.43 -11.80
C ASP A 295 -8.54 -2.15 -10.67
N MET A 296 -8.11 -3.18 -9.95
CA MET A 296 -6.99 -3.09 -9.01
C MET A 296 -5.71 -2.65 -9.73
N MET A 297 -5.35 -3.25 -10.88
CA MET A 297 -4.17 -2.86 -11.66
C MET A 297 -4.23 -1.40 -12.15
N ALA A 298 -5.39 -0.95 -12.63
CA ALA A 298 -5.58 0.42 -13.09
C ALA A 298 -5.36 1.43 -11.96
N GLY A 299 -5.79 1.09 -10.74
CA GLY A 299 -5.60 1.92 -9.55
C GLY A 299 -4.14 2.13 -9.13
N PHE A 300 -3.23 1.18 -9.40
CA PHE A 300 -1.80 1.28 -9.06
C PHE A 300 -0.95 2.00 -10.12
N LEU A 301 -1.38 1.98 -11.38
CA LEU A 301 -0.64 2.58 -12.50
C LEU A 301 -1.07 4.04 -12.78
N GLY A 302 -1.89 4.64 -11.92
CA GLY A 302 -2.43 6.00 -12.13
C GLY A 302 -3.48 6.07 -13.24
N GLY A 303 -4.10 4.94 -13.60
CA GLY A 303 -5.24 4.94 -14.52
C GLY A 303 -6.49 5.53 -13.84
N PRO A 304 -7.42 6.12 -14.61
CA PRO A 304 -8.70 6.57 -14.05
C PRO A 304 -9.48 5.33 -13.59
N GLY A 305 -9.49 5.08 -12.29
CA GLY A 305 -10.26 4.00 -11.68
C GLY A 305 -11.75 4.25 -11.90
N GLY A 306 -12.43 3.29 -12.51
CA GLY A 306 -13.88 3.28 -12.60
C GLY A 306 -14.48 3.24 -11.20
N ILE A 307 -15.48 4.10 -11.00
CA ILE A 307 -16.34 4.19 -9.83
C ILE A 307 -17.27 2.97 -9.81
#